data_AF-A0A9W7WL43-F1
#
_entry.id   AF-A0A9W7WL43-F1
#
_cell.length_a   1.000
_cell.length_b   1.000
_cell.length_c   1.000
_cell.angle_alpha   90.00
_cell.angle_beta   90.00
_cell.angle_gamma   90.00
#
_symmetry.space_group_name_H-M   'P 1'
#
loop_
_entity.id
_entity.type
_entity.pdbx_description
1 polymer ?
#
loop_
_entity_poly.entity_id
_entity_poly.type
_entity_poly.pdbx_seq_one_letter_code
_entity_poly.pdbx_strand_id
1 'polypeptide(L)'
;MSTFFQRRATQPQQQMKESQRGRKLLCVNACNPSAIKRTWQQLKMKYQNIIQSANRKKAEACKTGGGPAPLPLTDAEEMALSLNTGRPVAEGIPGGSSSEPVTPQDTSTDIISYSDGNICLVEPLVTTEPQALDEGDEETLSADTERSTELPVKELFKIHLIKQLQNTDKERVYLDRQILKTDLEIELLRHKLEVGVQSNGTVLQP
;
A
#
# COMPACT_ATOMS: atom_id res chain seq x y z
N MET A 1 -5.21 49.16 29.01
CA MET A 1 -6.44 48.37 28.74
C MET A 1 -6.20 47.52 27.50
N SER A 2 -5.88 46.24 27.67
CA SER A 2 -5.60 45.31 26.56
C SER A 2 -6.90 44.63 26.13
N THR A 3 -7.36 44.92 24.91
CA THR A 3 -8.60 44.37 24.35
C THR A 3 -8.35 42.95 23.83
N PHE A 4 -8.82 41.97 24.59
CA PHE A 4 -8.98 40.58 24.15
C PHE A 4 -10.03 40.50 23.04
N PHE A 5 -9.61 40.59 21.77
CA PHE A 5 -10.46 40.18 20.64
C PHE A 5 -10.45 38.65 20.52
N GLN A 6 -11.27 38.00 21.35
CA GLN A 6 -11.59 36.59 21.19
C GLN A 6 -12.35 36.43 19.87
N ARG A 7 -11.69 35.95 18.80
CA ARG A 7 -12.35 35.60 17.53
C ARG A 7 -13.34 34.46 17.79
N ARG A 8 -14.60 34.80 18.09
CA ARG A 8 -15.69 33.81 18.06
C ARG A 8 -15.83 33.35 16.62
N ALA A 9 -15.66 32.05 16.39
CA ALA A 9 -15.99 31.47 15.10
C ALA A 9 -17.46 31.78 14.80
N THR A 10 -17.74 32.28 13.60
CA THR A 10 -19.11 32.52 13.15
C THR A 10 -19.87 31.19 13.16
N GLN A 11 -21.11 31.17 13.65
CA GLN A 11 -21.97 29.98 13.80
C GLN A 11 -21.92 29.00 12.61
N PRO A 12 -21.87 29.46 11.33
CA PRO A 12 -21.71 28.56 10.18
C PRO A 12 -20.38 27.78 10.15
N GLN A 13 -19.28 28.38 10.59
CA GLN A 13 -17.97 27.72 10.64
C GLN A 13 -17.89 26.62 11.70
N GLN A 14 -18.63 26.78 12.81
CA GLN A 14 -18.69 25.74 13.84
C GLN A 14 -19.48 24.52 13.35
N GLN A 15 -20.63 24.74 12.70
CA GLN A 15 -21.43 23.66 12.11
C GLN A 15 -20.65 22.89 11.03
N MET A 16 -19.91 23.60 10.17
CA MET A 16 -19.07 22.94 9.16
C MET A 16 -18.01 22.03 9.80
N LYS A 17 -17.37 22.49 10.88
CA LYS A 17 -16.38 21.70 11.63
C LYS A 17 -17.03 20.48 12.28
N GLU A 18 -18.21 20.62 12.87
CA GLU A 18 -18.96 19.50 13.48
C GLU A 18 -19.40 18.48 12.44
N SER A 19 -19.90 18.92 11.28
CA SER A 19 -20.24 18.04 10.15
C SER A 19 -19.03 17.25 9.66
N GLN A 20 -17.87 17.90 9.51
CA GLN A 20 -16.62 17.21 9.13
C GLN A 20 -16.17 16.19 10.18
N ARG A 21 -16.30 16.50 11.47
CA ARG A 21 -16.00 15.55 12.57
C ARG A 21 -16.92 14.33 12.50
N GLY A 22 -18.21 14.54 12.27
CA GLY A 22 -19.19 13.47 12.09
C GLY A 22 -18.85 12.56 10.92
N ARG A 23 -18.58 13.13 9.73
CA ARG A 23 -18.18 12.37 8.54
C ARG A 23 -16.93 11.52 8.80
N LYS A 24 -15.88 12.09 9.40
CA LYS A 24 -14.66 11.35 9.74
C LYS A 24 -14.91 10.20 10.71
N LEU A 25 -15.73 10.43 11.74
CA LEU A 25 -16.08 9.38 12.71
C LEU A 25 -16.84 8.23 12.04
N LEU A 26 -17.81 8.55 11.19
CA LEU A 26 -18.59 7.56 10.45
C LEU A 26 -17.69 6.71 9.54
N CYS A 27 -16.80 7.33 8.76
CA CYS A 27 -15.86 6.59 7.91
C CYS A 27 -14.97 5.64 8.72
N VAL A 28 -14.39 6.12 9.84
CA VAL A 28 -13.53 5.28 10.69
C VAL A 28 -14.29 4.11 11.31
N ASN A 29 -15.53 4.32 11.72
CA ASN A 29 -16.35 3.26 12.30
C ASN A 29 -16.85 2.26 11.25
N ALA A 30 -17.15 2.70 10.03
CA ALA A 30 -17.52 1.82 8.92
C ALA A 30 -16.38 0.88 8.52
N CYS A 31 -15.13 1.35 8.62
CA CYS A 31 -13.93 0.56 8.32
C CYS A 31 -13.36 -0.19 9.53
N ASN A 32 -14.05 -0.26 10.68
CA ASN A 32 -13.53 -0.95 11.86
C ASN A 32 -13.95 -2.43 11.88
N PRO A 33 -13.02 -3.39 11.65
CA PRO A 33 -13.37 -4.81 11.57
C PRO A 33 -13.83 -5.40 12.91
N SER A 34 -13.47 -4.77 14.04
CA SER A 34 -13.83 -5.27 15.37
C SER A 34 -15.29 -5.01 15.77
N ALA A 35 -16.12 -4.44 14.88
CA ALA A 35 -17.52 -4.03 15.11
C ALA A 35 -17.77 -3.06 16.29
N ILE A 36 -16.75 -2.76 17.10
CA ILE A 36 -16.79 -1.80 18.21
C ILE A 36 -16.77 -0.38 17.63
N LYS A 37 -17.85 0.37 17.84
CA LYS A 37 -17.93 1.77 17.41
C LYS A 37 -17.07 2.64 18.32
N ARG A 38 -16.23 3.49 17.73
CA ARG A 38 -15.46 4.50 18.46
C ARG A 38 -16.26 5.79 18.59
N THR A 39 -16.02 6.53 19.67
CA THR A 39 -16.50 7.90 19.84
C THR A 39 -15.48 8.90 19.27
N TRP A 40 -15.93 10.12 18.99
CA TRP A 40 -15.04 11.20 18.53
C TRP A 40 -13.90 11.49 19.52
N GLN A 41 -14.17 11.40 20.83
CA GLN A 41 -13.18 11.61 21.88
C GLN A 41 -12.07 10.55 21.84
N GLN A 42 -12.43 9.28 21.66
CA GLN A 42 -11.47 8.19 21.51
C GLN A 42 -10.61 8.35 20.26
N LEU A 43 -11.23 8.74 19.13
CA LEU A 43 -10.50 9.01 17.88
C LEU A 43 -9.52 10.16 18.03
N LYS A 44 -9.95 11.26 18.66
CA LYS A 44 -9.11 12.42 18.98
C LYS A 44 -7.93 12.03 19.87
N MET A 45 -8.17 11.21 20.89
CA MET A 45 -7.13 10.72 21.79
C MET A 45 -6.09 9.87 21.04
N LYS A 46 -6.54 8.89 20.24
CA LYS A 46 -5.64 8.05 19.44
C LYS A 46 -4.79 8.88 18.48
N TYR A 47 -5.39 9.88 17.83
CA TYR A 47 -4.66 10.81 16.97
C TYR A 47 -3.53 11.52 17.75
N GLN A 48 -3.84 12.09 18.92
CA GLN A 48 -2.81 12.74 19.75
C GLN A 48 -1.69 11.78 20.14
N ASN A 49 -2.02 10.55 20.53
CA ASN A 49 -1.03 9.54 20.88
C ASN A 49 -0.11 9.18 19.70
N ILE A 50 -0.65 9.10 18.48
CA ILE A 50 0.13 8.83 17.26
C ILE A 50 1.10 10.00 16.97
N ILE A 51 0.62 11.25 17.07
CA ILE A 51 1.47 12.41 16.82
C ILE A 51 2.59 12.50 17.86
N GLN A 52 2.27 12.27 19.13
CA GLN A 52 3.25 12.27 20.21
C GLN A 52 4.30 11.15 20.02
N SER A 53 3.89 9.93 19.69
CA SER A 53 4.83 8.82 19.48
C SER A 53 5.74 9.05 18.27
N ALA A 54 5.21 9.60 17.17
CA ALA A 54 6.00 9.96 16.00
C ALA A 54 7.04 11.06 16.31
N ASN A 55 6.63 12.10 17.04
CA ASN A 55 7.54 13.17 17.46
C ASN A 55 8.61 12.68 18.44
N ARG A 56 8.25 11.80 19.37
CA ARG A 56 9.21 11.16 20.28
C ARG A 56 10.25 10.33 19.49
N LYS A 57 9.81 9.48 18.57
CA LYS A 57 10.72 8.69 17.71
C LYS A 57 11.65 9.59 16.89
N LYS A 58 11.14 10.70 16.34
CA LYS A 58 11.94 11.69 15.61
C LYS A 58 12.99 12.34 16.53
N ALA A 59 12.61 12.71 17.76
CA ALA A 59 13.53 13.29 18.73
C ALA A 59 14.59 12.27 19.20
N GLU A 60 14.22 11.00 19.36
CA GLU A 60 15.15 9.91 19.71
C GLU A 60 16.13 9.59 18.59
N ALA A 61 15.71 9.60 17.33
CA ALA A 61 16.60 9.45 16.18
C ALA A 61 17.65 10.59 16.10
N CYS A 62 17.34 11.76 16.66
CA CYS A 62 18.29 12.87 16.77
C CYS A 62 19.22 12.77 17.99
N LYS A 63 19.00 11.81 18.92
CA LYS A 63 19.80 11.67 20.15
C LYS A 63 21.02 10.75 20.01
N THR A 64 21.28 10.17 18.83
CA THR A 64 22.49 9.34 18.57
C THR A 64 23.78 10.16 18.42
N GLY A 65 24.01 11.16 19.27
CA GLY A 65 25.20 12.01 19.19
C GLY A 65 25.37 13.01 20.32
N GLY A 66 24.73 12.79 21.48
CA GLY A 66 24.70 13.75 22.58
C GLY A 66 25.10 13.14 23.91
N GLY A 67 26.24 12.45 23.96
CA GLY A 67 26.92 12.25 25.24
C GLY A 67 27.32 13.61 25.83
N PRO A 68 27.54 13.71 27.15
CA PRO A 68 28.19 14.89 27.72
C PRO A 68 29.48 15.18 26.95
N ALA A 69 29.84 16.46 26.85
CA ALA A 69 31.04 16.89 26.14
C ALA A 69 32.23 16.00 26.56
N PRO A 70 33.01 15.47 25.62
CA PRO A 70 34.20 14.69 25.95
C PRO A 70 35.01 15.48 26.98
N LEU A 71 35.47 14.78 28.02
CA LEU A 71 36.38 15.38 28.99
C LEU A 71 37.57 15.97 28.21
N PRO A 72 38.12 17.11 28.64
CA PRO A 72 39.33 17.65 28.01
C PRO A 72 40.38 16.56 27.98
N LEU A 73 40.96 16.35 26.78
CA LEU A 73 41.93 15.30 26.54
C LEU A 73 43.09 15.45 27.52
N THR A 74 43.44 14.35 28.17
CA THR A 74 44.62 14.28 29.02
C THR A 74 45.89 14.27 28.17
N ASP A 75 47.01 14.75 28.71
CA ASP A 75 48.31 14.80 28.01
C ASP A 75 48.71 13.43 27.40
N ALA A 76 48.28 12.33 28.02
CA ALA A 76 48.48 10.98 27.50
C ALA A 76 47.65 10.68 26.24
N GLU A 77 46.41 11.16 26.16
CA GLU A 77 45.53 11.04 25.00
C GLU A 77 46.01 11.92 23.84
N GLU A 78 46.54 13.11 24.13
CA GLU A 78 47.13 14.00 23.13
C GLU A 78 48.39 13.38 22.49
N MET A 79 49.27 12.76 23.30
CA MET A 79 50.41 12.00 22.76
C MET A 79 49.97 10.82 21.89
N ALA A 80 48.91 10.09 22.28
CA ALA A 80 48.38 8.97 21.50
C ALA A 80 47.82 9.40 20.14
N LEU A 81 47.18 10.57 20.05
CA LEU A 81 46.69 11.15 18.80
C LEU A 81 47.84 11.58 17.88
N SER A 82 48.91 12.16 18.46
CA SER A 82 50.09 12.59 17.70
C SER A 82 50.78 11.43 16.94
N LEU A 83 50.79 10.23 17.52
CA LEU A 83 51.39 9.01 16.94
C LEU A 83 50.62 8.46 15.72
N ASN A 84 49.38 8.91 15.51
CA ASN A 84 48.54 8.50 14.39
C ASN A 84 48.54 9.51 13.23
N THR A 85 49.29 10.62 13.37
CA THR A 85 49.41 11.61 12.30
C THR A 85 50.02 10.97 11.04
N GLY A 86 49.28 11.01 9.93
CA GLY A 86 49.70 10.45 8.64
C GLY A 86 49.20 9.03 8.31
N ARG A 87 48.44 8.37 9.21
CA ARG A 87 47.70 7.15 8.84
C ARG A 87 46.32 7.53 8.28
N PRO A 88 45.79 6.82 7.27
CA PRO A 88 44.43 7.06 6.79
C PRO A 88 43.45 6.78 7.93
N VAL A 89 42.80 7.84 8.43
CA VAL A 89 41.71 7.75 9.38
C VAL A 89 40.51 7.21 8.62
N ALA A 90 40.09 5.98 8.93
CA ALA A 90 38.80 5.48 8.47
C ALA A 90 37.71 6.27 9.20
N GLU A 91 37.05 7.19 8.50
CA GLU A 91 35.82 7.81 9.01
C GLU A 91 34.86 6.68 9.39
N GLY A 92 34.41 6.68 10.65
CA GLY A 92 33.47 5.68 11.14
C GLY A 92 32.21 5.68 10.29
N ILE A 93 31.79 4.49 9.86
CA ILE A 93 30.55 4.30 9.10
C ILE A 93 29.37 4.85 9.92
N PRO A 94 28.59 5.81 9.42
CA PRO A 94 27.44 6.31 10.15
C PRO A 94 26.39 5.21 10.24
N GLY A 95 26.14 4.70 11.45
CA GLY A 95 25.04 3.78 11.73
C GLY A 95 25.43 2.32 12.00
N GLY A 96 26.47 2.07 12.79
CA GLY A 96 26.71 0.75 13.36
C GLY A 96 25.62 0.38 14.37
N SER A 97 24.63 -0.42 13.97
CA SER A 97 23.80 -1.15 14.93
C SER A 97 24.66 -2.25 15.53
N SER A 98 24.87 -2.25 16.84
CA SER A 98 25.55 -3.33 17.54
C SER A 98 24.69 -4.59 17.46
N SER A 99 25.09 -5.56 16.64
CA SER A 99 24.58 -6.92 16.71
C SER A 99 25.47 -7.73 17.67
N GLU A 100 24.85 -8.41 18.62
CA GLU A 100 25.50 -9.34 19.55
C GLU A 100 26.31 -10.42 18.80
N PRO A 101 27.43 -10.90 19.35
CA PRO A 101 28.21 -11.95 18.72
C PRO A 101 27.44 -13.28 18.66
N VAL A 102 27.43 -13.85 17.46
CA VAL A 102 26.91 -15.17 17.10
C VAL A 102 27.48 -16.28 18.01
N THR A 103 26.59 -17.06 18.62
CA THR A 103 26.89 -18.40 19.13
C THR A 103 26.76 -19.41 17.99
N PRO A 104 27.73 -20.34 17.80
CA PRO A 104 27.67 -21.32 16.73
C PRO A 104 26.74 -22.47 17.13
N GLN A 105 25.56 -22.54 16.54
CA GLN A 105 24.80 -23.79 16.46
C GLN A 105 24.24 -23.97 15.05
N ASP A 106 24.67 -25.08 14.45
CA ASP A 106 24.18 -25.78 13.25
C ASP A 106 23.46 -24.93 12.20
N THR A 107 24.23 -24.41 11.25
CA THR A 107 23.68 -23.91 10.00
C THR A 107 23.79 -25.03 8.96
N SER A 108 22.66 -25.70 8.69
CA SER A 108 22.43 -26.46 7.47
C SER A 108 22.86 -25.62 6.28
N THR A 109 23.87 -26.05 5.54
CA THR A 109 24.32 -25.41 4.30
C THR A 109 23.33 -25.76 3.19
N ASP A 110 22.21 -25.05 3.13
CA ASP A 110 21.27 -25.17 2.02
C ASP A 110 21.86 -24.42 0.82
N ILE A 111 22.12 -25.14 -0.28
CA ILE A 111 22.66 -24.55 -1.51
C ILE A 111 21.47 -24.06 -2.33
N ILE A 112 21.40 -22.75 -2.55
CA ILE A 112 20.37 -22.13 -3.38
C ILE A 112 20.80 -22.28 -4.85
N SER A 113 19.97 -22.91 -5.68
CA SER A 113 20.19 -23.01 -7.12
C SER A 113 19.06 -22.36 -7.90
N TYR A 114 19.37 -21.89 -9.10
CA TYR A 114 18.42 -21.27 -10.02
C TYR A 114 18.19 -22.21 -11.20
N SER A 115 16.93 -22.57 -11.43
CA SER A 115 16.52 -23.32 -12.62
C SER A 115 15.17 -22.80 -13.11
N ASP A 116 15.09 -22.60 -14.43
CA ASP A 116 13.88 -22.19 -15.17
C ASP A 116 13.08 -21.02 -14.58
N GLY A 117 13.79 -19.93 -14.28
CA GLY A 117 13.19 -18.68 -13.80
C GLY A 117 12.74 -18.66 -12.33
N ASN A 118 12.90 -19.76 -11.58
CA ASN A 118 12.51 -19.86 -10.17
C ASN A 118 13.70 -20.14 -9.25
N ILE A 119 13.64 -19.60 -8.03
CA ILE A 119 14.62 -19.84 -6.96
C ILE A 119 14.17 -21.03 -6.14
N CYS A 120 14.98 -22.09 -6.12
CA CYS A 120 14.69 -23.29 -5.34
C CYS A 120 15.76 -23.50 -4.27
N LEU A 121 15.31 -23.90 -3.08
CA LEU A 121 16.18 -24.28 -1.98
C LEU A 121 16.49 -25.78 -2.14
N VAL A 122 17.72 -26.12 -2.50
CA VAL A 122 18.08 -27.51 -2.83
C VAL A 122 18.76 -28.17 -1.64
N GLU A 123 18.08 -29.17 -1.09
CA GLU A 123 18.60 -30.12 -0.11
C GLU A 123 19.58 -31.09 -0.81
N PRO A 124 20.77 -31.37 -0.24
CA PRO A 124 21.83 -32.07 -0.96
C PRO A 124 21.48 -33.54 -1.28
N LEU A 125 21.57 -33.81 -2.58
CA LEU A 125 21.29 -35.03 -3.34
C LEU A 125 21.81 -36.34 -2.74
N VAL A 126 20.96 -37.37 -2.76
CA VAL A 126 21.40 -38.76 -2.91
C VAL A 126 20.74 -39.35 -4.16
N THR A 127 21.57 -39.47 -5.21
CA THR A 127 21.65 -40.58 -6.17
C THR A 127 20.34 -41.09 -6.78
N THR A 128 20.18 -41.01 -8.12
CA THR A 128 20.34 -42.11 -9.09
C THR A 128 19.68 -41.72 -10.45
N GLU A 129 20.52 -41.59 -11.48
CA GLU A 129 20.41 -41.89 -12.94
C GLU A 129 19.04 -41.96 -13.72
N PRO A 130 19.09 -41.76 -15.06
CA PRO A 130 18.08 -41.07 -15.87
C PRO A 130 17.21 -41.98 -16.75
N GLN A 131 16.05 -41.51 -17.21
CA GLN A 131 15.39 -42.08 -18.40
C GLN A 131 14.67 -41.04 -19.27
N ALA A 132 14.77 -41.30 -20.57
CA ALA A 132 14.47 -40.50 -21.73
C ALA A 132 12.98 -40.49 -22.13
N LEU A 133 12.69 -39.66 -23.16
CA LEU A 133 11.64 -39.69 -24.21
C LEU A 133 10.93 -38.33 -24.26
N ASP A 134 11.19 -37.43 -25.23
CA ASP A 134 11.02 -37.45 -26.69
C ASP A 134 9.61 -37.02 -27.17
N GLU A 135 9.65 -36.17 -28.22
CA GLU A 135 8.59 -35.63 -29.10
C GLU A 135 7.55 -34.67 -28.49
N GLY A 136 7.50 -33.40 -28.91
CA GLY A 136 6.90 -32.90 -30.16
C GLY A 136 5.71 -32.00 -29.74
N ASP A 137 5.64 -30.72 -30.05
CA ASP A 137 5.18 -30.20 -31.35
C ASP A 137 5.36 -28.66 -31.37
N GLU A 138 5.64 -28.16 -32.56
CA GLU A 138 5.94 -26.79 -32.91
C GLU A 138 4.64 -26.01 -33.19
N GLU A 139 4.25 -25.09 -32.31
CA GLU A 139 3.22 -24.10 -32.63
C GLU A 139 3.81 -22.70 -32.42
N THR A 140 4.49 -22.25 -33.47
CA THR A 140 5.00 -20.88 -33.62
C THR A 140 3.80 -19.91 -33.69
N LEU A 141 3.52 -19.17 -32.60
CA LEU A 141 2.82 -17.89 -32.70
C LEU A 141 3.71 -16.78 -32.13
N SER A 142 4.36 -16.16 -33.10
CA SER A 142 5.25 -15.03 -33.03
C SER A 142 4.52 -13.73 -32.67
N ALA A 143 5.33 -12.81 -32.15
CA ALA A 143 5.23 -11.35 -32.25
C ALA A 143 4.69 -10.56 -31.03
N ASP A 144 5.65 -9.82 -30.46
CA ASP A 144 5.52 -8.51 -29.85
C ASP A 144 5.04 -8.42 -28.39
N THR A 145 5.96 -8.74 -27.48
CA THR A 145 6.20 -7.84 -26.35
C THR A 145 7.61 -7.29 -26.48
N GLU A 146 7.74 -6.32 -27.39
CA GLU A 146 8.91 -5.48 -27.49
C GLU A 146 9.20 -4.85 -26.13
N ARG A 147 10.35 -5.25 -25.57
CA ARG A 147 11.29 -4.35 -24.90
C ARG A 147 10.69 -3.53 -23.76
N SER A 148 10.63 -4.13 -22.57
CA SER A 148 10.68 -3.37 -21.32
C SER A 148 12.05 -2.70 -21.20
N THR A 149 12.28 -1.63 -21.97
CA THR A 149 13.17 -0.57 -21.51
C THR A 149 12.60 -0.11 -20.19
N GLU A 150 13.41 -0.15 -19.14
CA GLU A 150 13.11 0.33 -17.79
C GLU A 150 12.64 1.78 -17.85
N LEU A 151 11.34 1.96 -18.13
CA LEU A 151 10.72 3.25 -18.05
C LEU A 151 10.75 3.63 -16.56
N PRO A 152 11.13 4.87 -16.24
CA PRO A 152 11.09 5.34 -14.86
C PRO A 152 9.75 4.99 -14.23
N VAL A 153 9.75 4.52 -12.98
CA VAL A 153 8.55 4.02 -12.26
C VAL A 153 7.34 4.95 -12.38
N LYS A 154 7.58 6.27 -12.48
CA LYS A 154 6.54 7.29 -12.70
C LYS A 154 5.77 7.10 -14.02
N GLU A 155 6.45 6.71 -15.10
CA GLU A 155 5.84 6.52 -16.41
C GLU A 155 5.04 5.22 -16.47
N LEU A 156 5.56 4.15 -15.84
CA LEU A 156 4.80 2.91 -15.65
C LEU A 156 3.51 3.14 -14.86
N PHE A 157 3.56 3.98 -13.82
CA PHE A 157 2.38 4.34 -13.04
C PHE A 157 1.35 5.12 -13.88
N LYS A 158 1.78 6.05 -14.73
CA LYS A 158 0.87 6.74 -15.66
C LYS A 158 0.21 5.77 -16.63
N ILE A 159 0.98 4.87 -17.24
CA ILE A 159 0.45 3.85 -18.16
C ILE A 159 -0.58 2.97 -17.44
N HIS A 160 -0.27 2.55 -16.22
CA HIS A 160 -1.20 1.77 -15.41
C HIS A 160 -2.51 2.52 -15.13
N LEU A 161 -2.45 3.80 -14.75
CA LEU A 161 -3.63 4.63 -14.52
C LEU A 161 -4.47 4.80 -15.79
N ILE A 162 -3.83 5.03 -16.94
CA ILE A 162 -4.53 5.13 -18.23
C ILE A 162 -5.25 3.83 -18.54
N LYS A 163 -4.58 2.69 -18.33
CA LYS A 163 -5.17 1.36 -18.55
C LYS A 163 -6.35 1.11 -17.60
N GLN A 164 -6.27 1.56 -16.34
CA GLN A 164 -7.40 1.49 -15.41
C GLN A 164 -8.59 2.32 -15.91
N LEU A 165 -8.37 3.57 -16.32
CA LEU A 165 -9.44 4.43 -16.83
C LEU A 165 -10.13 3.81 -18.05
N GLN A 166 -9.34 3.32 -19.01
CA GLN A 166 -9.88 2.65 -20.19
C GLN A 166 -10.70 1.40 -19.85
N ASN A 167 -10.27 0.61 -18.87
CA ASN A 167 -11.04 -0.54 -18.41
C ASN A 167 -12.36 -0.10 -17.75
N THR A 168 -12.34 0.95 -16.93
CA THR A 168 -13.57 1.47 -16.30
C THR A 168 -14.54 2.05 -17.32
N ASP A 169 -14.06 2.69 -18.38
CA ASP A 169 -14.90 3.23 -19.45
C ASP A 169 -15.57 2.09 -20.23
N LYS A 170 -14.83 1.02 -20.54
CA LYS A 170 -15.40 -0.18 -21.18
C LYS A 170 -16.48 -0.83 -20.31
N GLU A 171 -16.24 -0.93 -19.00
CA GLU A 171 -17.21 -1.50 -18.05
C GLU A 171 -18.49 -0.65 -17.99
N ARG A 172 -18.38 0.68 -17.95
CA ARG A 172 -19.54 1.57 -18.03
C ARG A 172 -20.36 1.35 -19.29
N VAL A 173 -19.73 1.37 -20.46
CA VAL A 173 -20.42 1.18 -21.74
C VAL A 173 -21.12 -0.18 -21.80
N TYR A 174 -20.50 -1.23 -21.26
CA TYR A 174 -21.12 -2.54 -21.17
C TYR A 174 -22.38 -2.51 -20.29
N LEU A 175 -22.30 -1.90 -19.11
CA LEU A 175 -23.44 -1.76 -18.20
C LEU A 175 -24.56 -0.94 -18.83
N ASP A 176 -24.25 0.19 -19.47
CA ASP A 176 -25.24 1.02 -20.17
C ASP A 176 -25.98 0.22 -21.25
N ARG A 177 -25.25 -0.62 -22.00
CA ARG A 177 -25.86 -1.49 -23.00
C ARG A 177 -26.77 -2.56 -22.38
N GLN A 178 -26.40 -3.10 -21.22
CA GLN A 178 -27.25 -4.07 -20.51
C GLN A 178 -28.52 -3.40 -19.99
N ILE A 179 -28.41 -2.19 -19.43
CA ILE A 179 -29.55 -1.40 -18.96
C ILE A 179 -30.51 -1.13 -20.12
N LEU A 180 -30.00 -0.64 -21.26
CA LEU A 180 -30.83 -0.38 -22.43
C LEU A 180 -31.54 -1.64 -22.94
N LYS A 181 -30.85 -2.78 -22.95
CA LYS A 181 -31.46 -4.06 -23.31
C LYS A 181 -32.60 -4.42 -22.36
N THR A 182 -32.41 -4.28 -21.06
CA THR A 182 -33.45 -4.58 -20.07
C THR A 182 -34.62 -3.62 -20.17
N ASP A 183 -34.38 -2.34 -20.43
CA ASP A 183 -35.44 -1.33 -20.59
C ASP A 183 -36.35 -1.68 -21.78
N LEU A 184 -35.75 -2.07 -22.92
CA LEU A 184 -36.50 -2.52 -24.11
C LEU A 184 -37.28 -3.82 -23.86
N GLU A 185 -36.70 -4.77 -23.14
CA GLU A 185 -37.40 -6.02 -22.78
C GLU A 185 -38.61 -5.73 -21.87
N ILE A 186 -38.46 -4.83 -20.90
CA ILE A 186 -39.55 -4.37 -20.04
C ILE A 186 -40.65 -3.72 -20.89
N GLU A 187 -40.29 -2.87 -21.86
CA GLU A 187 -41.25 -2.19 -22.75
C GLU A 187 -42.04 -3.20 -23.60
N LEU A 188 -41.36 -4.18 -24.20
CA LEU A 188 -42.01 -5.24 -24.97
C LEU A 188 -42.98 -6.07 -24.12
N LEU A 189 -42.58 -6.42 -22.90
CA LEU A 189 -43.45 -7.15 -21.97
C LEU A 189 -44.65 -6.32 -21.53
N ARG A 190 -44.46 -5.02 -21.28
CA ARG A 190 -45.57 -4.08 -20.97
C ARG A 190 -46.58 -4.03 -22.11
N HIS A 191 -46.13 -3.84 -23.35
CA HIS A 191 -47.01 -3.80 -24.51
C HIS A 191 -47.78 -5.12 -24.69
N LYS A 192 -47.11 -6.27 -24.50
CA LYS A 192 -47.75 -7.60 -24.60
C LYS A 192 -48.84 -7.78 -23.54
N LEU A 193 -48.61 -7.31 -22.32
CA LEU A 193 -49.63 -7.34 -21.27
C LEU A 193 -50.81 -6.42 -21.60
N GLU A 194 -50.55 -5.21 -22.10
CA GLU A 194 -51.60 -4.25 -22.44
C GLU A 194 -52.50 -4.72 -23.59
N VAL A 195 -51.92 -5.29 -24.65
CA VAL A 195 -52.69 -5.92 -25.73
C VAL A 195 -53.48 -7.14 -25.23
N GLY A 196 -52.91 -7.96 -24.34
CA GLY A 196 -53.60 -9.09 -23.73
C GLY A 196 -54.76 -8.70 -22.81
N VAL A 197 -54.72 -7.52 -22.19
CA VAL A 197 -55.83 -6.97 -21.40
C VAL A 197 -56.95 -6.45 -22.30
N GLN A 198 -56.61 -5.80 -23.41
CA GLN A 198 -57.60 -5.30 -24.37
C GLN A 198 -58.35 -6.42 -25.10
N SER A 199 -57.69 -7.55 -25.41
CA SER A 199 -58.34 -8.71 -26.05
C SER A 199 -59.30 -9.48 -25.12
N ASN A 200 -59.14 -9.37 -23.81
CA ASN A 200 -59.96 -10.09 -22.81
C ASN A 200 -61.10 -9.23 -22.23
N GLY A 201 -61.16 -7.93 -22.55
CA GLY A 201 -62.17 -7.00 -22.06
C GLY A 201 -63.46 -6.89 -22.90
N THR A 202 -63.60 -7.64 -23.99
CA THR A 202 -64.76 -7.55 -24.91
C THR A 202 -65.66 -8.79 -24.82
N VAL A 203 -66.01 -9.22 -23.61
CA VAL A 203 -67.13 -10.16 -23.41
C VAL A 203 -68.41 -9.37 -23.08
N LEU A 204 -69.13 -9.07 -24.16
CA LEU A 204 -70.59 -9.01 -24.32
C LEU A 204 -71.44 -8.86 -23.04
N GLN A 205 -72.08 -7.68 -22.91
CA GLN A 205 -73.43 -7.58 -22.35
C GLN A 205 -74.42 -8.32 -23.28
N PRO A 206 -75.28 -9.14 -22.69
CA PRO A 206 -76.72 -8.86 -22.75
C PRO A 206 -77.39 -8.83 -21.38
#